data_AF-A0A6B1BE41-F1
#
_entry.id   AF-A0A6B1BE41-F1
#
_cell.length_a   1.000
_cell.length_b   1.000
_cell.length_c   1.000
_cell.angle_alpha   90.00
_cell.angle_beta   90.00
_cell.angle_gamma   90.00
#
_symmetry.space_group_name_H-M   'P 1'
#
loop_
_entity.id
_entity.type
_entity.pdbx_description
1 polymer ?
#
loop_
_entity_poly.entity_id
_entity_poly.type
_entity_poly.pdbx_seq_one_letter_code
_entity_poly.pdbx_strand_id
1 'polypeptide(L)'
;MYSVILTEMGILVRDNGQYVRSFPFTNRAQEYLDVKEGKGNRAPLVIFLSSSEVETNDLGLLSILNRNDIDARMMSDSDIDIIQDTKPAILVEGGFTSNEHDSRGKLREFALELSSSRVAQISETPDLHIIQAINSLDETDRIANSLFGRLREWYGLHFPELENLVDGISGYCKIVLVGRRESLNTQVFIDAGFSESKTDMLNLVAKTSRGGNISDENLERIQTMAGQVLELYETRRDLEGHVEVQMRQAAPNLSAIMGTGVGARLMARAGSLQRLATMAASTIQILGAEKALFRAIKTGAQPPKHGLIFQHSMVHKAPRWQRGKIARAVASKAAIAARMDVHEPVLNETLLEKLNVRVEEIGEKYTSPPERPERPQIHHKGGKQKDSKQKGKKSKTKHSKRKGKRKIARG
;
A
#
# COMPACT_ATOMS: atom_id res chain seq x y z
N MET A 1 35.78 -34.13 24.33
CA MET A 1 34.75 -33.82 23.32
C MET A 1 34.46 -32.35 23.50
N TYR A 2 34.57 -31.54 22.44
CA TYR A 2 34.48 -30.09 22.62
C TYR A 2 33.03 -29.61 22.62
N SER A 3 32.66 -28.81 23.60
CA SER A 3 31.40 -28.08 23.63
C SER A 3 31.64 -26.67 23.08
N VAL A 4 31.08 -26.37 21.91
CA VAL A 4 31.23 -25.10 21.21
C VAL A 4 29.94 -24.30 21.32
N ILE A 5 29.98 -23.25 22.15
CA ILE A 5 28.82 -22.46 22.56
C ILE A 5 28.82 -21.13 21.83
N LEU A 6 27.78 -20.86 21.06
CA LEU A 6 27.50 -19.55 20.50
C LEU A 6 26.91 -18.64 21.59
N THR A 7 27.53 -17.48 21.78
CA THR A 7 27.04 -16.40 22.65
C THR A 7 26.92 -15.10 21.87
N GLU A 8 26.21 -14.11 22.41
CA GLU A 8 26.04 -12.78 21.83
C GLU A 8 27.37 -12.01 21.67
N MET A 9 28.40 -12.38 22.43
CA MET A 9 29.70 -11.72 22.44
C MET A 9 30.75 -12.44 21.58
N GLY A 10 30.50 -13.70 21.20
CA GLY A 10 31.48 -14.55 20.53
C GLY A 10 31.18 -16.05 20.66
N ILE A 11 32.14 -16.87 20.23
CA ILE A 11 32.07 -18.33 20.33
C ILE A 11 33.00 -18.80 21.44
N LEU A 12 32.48 -19.61 22.35
CA LEU A 12 33.22 -20.20 23.45
C LEU A 12 33.46 -21.68 23.19
N VAL A 13 34.66 -22.17 23.47
CA VAL A 13 35.00 -23.59 23.40
C VAL A 13 35.35 -24.12 24.78
N ARG A 14 34.66 -25.18 25.19
CA ARG A 14 34.94 -25.96 26.40
C ARG A 14 35.37 -27.38 26.03
N ASP A 15 36.20 -28.00 26.85
CA ASP A 15 36.50 -29.43 26.81
C ASP A 15 36.16 -30.04 28.16
N ASN A 16 35.29 -31.05 28.17
CA ASN A 16 34.79 -31.70 29.39
C ASN A 16 34.32 -30.71 30.48
N GLY A 17 33.64 -29.63 30.06
CA GLY A 17 33.08 -28.61 30.95
C GLY A 17 34.06 -27.52 31.40
N GLN A 18 35.35 -27.58 31.03
CA GLN A 18 36.32 -26.53 31.33
C GLN A 18 36.56 -25.61 30.12
N TYR A 19 36.70 -24.32 30.38
CA TYR A 19 37.10 -23.33 29.39
C TYR A 19 38.44 -23.68 28.72
N VAL A 20 38.47 -23.60 27.39
CA VAL A 20 39.69 -23.79 26.61
C VAL A 20 40.04 -22.53 25.83
N ARG A 21 39.08 -21.97 25.09
CA ARG A 21 39.33 -20.83 24.20
C ARG A 21 38.06 -20.05 23.89
N SER A 22 38.20 -18.73 23.70
CA SER A 22 37.13 -17.87 23.20
C SER A 22 37.52 -17.19 21.88
N PHE A 23 36.50 -16.91 21.07
CA PHE A 23 36.58 -16.22 19.79
C PHE A 23 35.59 -15.04 19.82
N PRO A 24 36.01 -13.85 20.26
CA PRO A 24 35.14 -12.69 20.39
C PRO A 24 34.72 -12.14 19.03
N PHE A 25 33.49 -11.60 18.97
CA PHE A 25 33.00 -10.86 17.81
C PHE A 25 33.45 -9.41 17.86
N THR A 26 33.82 -8.89 16.69
CA THR A 26 34.21 -7.48 16.50
C THR A 26 32.96 -6.64 16.28
N ASN A 27 32.06 -7.09 15.41
CA ASN A 27 30.73 -6.53 15.21
C ASN A 27 29.68 -7.53 15.72
N ARG A 28 29.33 -7.42 17.01
CA ARG A 28 28.60 -8.43 17.75
C ARG A 28 27.27 -8.81 17.10
N ALA A 29 26.41 -7.83 16.83
CA ALA A 29 25.08 -8.07 16.27
C ALA A 29 25.12 -8.72 14.88
N GLN A 30 25.97 -8.19 13.98
CA GLN A 30 26.07 -8.68 12.61
C GLN A 30 26.72 -10.07 12.55
N GLU A 31 27.84 -10.26 13.25
CA GLU A 31 28.55 -11.53 13.27
C GLU A 31 27.74 -12.65 13.94
N TYR A 32 26.97 -12.33 14.98
CA TYR A 32 26.05 -13.26 15.63
C TYR A 32 24.92 -13.68 14.68
N LEU A 33 24.33 -12.72 13.95
CA LEU A 33 23.30 -13.01 12.94
C LEU A 33 23.84 -13.86 11.80
N ASP A 34 25.03 -13.54 11.29
CA ASP A 34 25.68 -14.32 10.23
C ASP A 34 25.86 -15.78 10.67
N VAL A 35 26.36 -16.01 11.89
CA VAL A 35 26.54 -17.37 12.42
C VAL A 35 25.20 -18.09 12.55
N LYS A 36 24.15 -17.42 13.06
CA LYS A 36 22.80 -17.98 13.16
C LYS A 36 22.19 -18.35 11.81
N GLU A 37 22.52 -17.61 10.76
CA GLU A 37 22.10 -17.90 9.38
C GLU A 37 22.97 -18.97 8.68
N GLY A 38 23.96 -19.54 9.39
CA GLY A 38 24.91 -20.49 8.80
C GLY A 38 25.93 -19.83 7.85
N LYS A 39 26.09 -18.51 7.96
CA LYS A 39 27.00 -17.68 7.17
C LYS A 39 28.21 -17.26 7.99
N GLY A 40 29.20 -16.70 7.28
CA GLY A 40 30.45 -16.22 7.88
C GLY A 40 31.59 -17.24 7.84
N ASN A 41 32.81 -16.73 7.69
CA ASN A 41 34.02 -17.54 7.71
C ASN A 41 34.61 -17.57 9.12
N ARG A 42 34.64 -18.76 9.74
CA ARG A 42 35.18 -18.98 11.08
C ARG A 42 36.47 -19.79 11.03
N ALA A 43 37.36 -19.48 10.08
CA ALA A 43 38.65 -20.15 9.91
C ALA A 43 39.45 -20.30 11.23
N PRO A 44 39.54 -19.31 12.14
CA PRO A 44 40.26 -19.49 13.40
C PRO A 44 39.65 -20.56 14.32
N LEU A 45 38.32 -20.69 14.33
CA LEU A 45 37.61 -21.72 15.10
C LEU A 45 37.78 -23.10 14.46
N VAL A 46 37.63 -23.19 13.13
CA VAL A 46 37.77 -24.44 12.38
C VAL A 46 39.18 -25.00 12.51
N ILE A 47 40.21 -24.15 12.34
CA ILE A 47 41.62 -24.53 12.52
C ILE A 47 41.86 -25.05 13.95
N PHE A 48 41.25 -24.42 14.95
CA PHE A 48 41.43 -24.83 16.34
C PHE A 48 40.81 -26.21 16.64
N LEU A 49 39.64 -26.52 16.08
CA LEU A 49 38.91 -27.75 16.41
C LEU A 49 39.48 -29.01 15.74
N SER A 50 40.22 -28.90 14.63
CA SER A 50 41.05 -29.98 14.02
C SER A 50 40.48 -31.41 14.17
N SER A 51 39.49 -31.78 13.34
CA SER A 51 38.85 -33.11 13.27
C SER A 51 38.32 -33.70 14.60
N SER A 52 38.08 -32.88 15.61
CA SER A 52 37.52 -33.33 16.90
C SER A 52 36.01 -33.51 16.83
N GLU A 53 35.45 -34.41 17.65
CA GLU A 53 34.01 -34.46 17.89
C GLU A 53 33.55 -33.24 18.71
N VAL A 54 32.50 -32.58 18.21
CA VAL A 54 32.01 -31.30 18.74
C VAL A 54 30.50 -31.37 19.03
N GLU A 55 30.07 -30.71 20.11
CA GLU A 55 28.66 -30.39 20.35
C GLU A 55 28.44 -28.89 20.28
N THR A 56 27.28 -28.44 19.81
CA THR A 56 26.92 -27.02 19.74
C THR A 56 25.47 -26.73 20.13
N ASN A 57 25.24 -25.52 20.63
CA ASN A 57 23.93 -25.04 21.08
C ASN A 57 23.11 -24.33 19.99
N ASP A 58 23.65 -24.14 18.77
CA ASP A 58 22.99 -23.40 17.70
C ASP A 58 23.08 -24.13 16.35
N LEU A 59 21.96 -24.16 15.62
CA LEU A 59 21.83 -24.83 14.32
C LEU A 59 22.65 -24.16 13.21
N GLY A 60 22.78 -22.84 13.24
CA GLY A 60 23.59 -22.09 12.28
C GLY A 60 25.07 -22.43 12.47
N LEU A 61 25.53 -22.45 13.71
CA LEU A 61 26.89 -22.87 14.04
C LEU A 61 27.18 -24.33 13.67
N LEU A 62 26.23 -25.23 13.93
CA LEU A 62 26.29 -26.63 13.48
C LEU A 62 26.51 -26.74 11.96
N SER A 63 25.73 -25.98 11.19
CA SER A 63 25.83 -25.99 9.73
C SER A 63 27.20 -25.50 9.24
N ILE A 64 27.78 -24.50 9.92
CA ILE A 64 29.11 -23.97 9.59
C ILE A 64 30.19 -25.01 9.89
N LEU A 65 30.11 -25.70 11.04
CA LEU A 65 31.09 -26.72 11.42
C LEU A 65 31.06 -27.92 10.46
N ASN A 66 29.86 -28.44 10.17
CA ASN A 66 29.69 -29.57 9.25
C ASN A 66 30.13 -29.23 7.82
N ARG A 67 29.95 -27.99 7.36
CA ARG A 67 30.43 -27.54 6.04
C ARG A 67 31.97 -27.51 5.95
N ASN A 68 32.67 -27.47 7.08
CA ASN A 68 34.13 -27.46 7.15
C ASN A 68 34.68 -28.82 7.65
N ASP A 69 33.96 -29.92 7.42
CA ASP A 69 34.38 -31.30 7.73
C ASP A 69 34.69 -31.56 9.23
N ILE A 70 34.01 -30.87 10.14
CA ILE A 70 34.05 -31.14 11.58
C ILE A 70 32.81 -31.98 11.95
N ASP A 71 33.00 -33.12 12.64
CA ASP A 71 31.87 -33.92 13.16
C ASP A 71 31.22 -33.20 14.34
N ALA A 72 30.21 -32.38 14.04
CA ALA A 72 29.47 -31.61 15.02
C ALA A 72 28.05 -32.14 15.19
N ARG A 73 27.58 -32.18 16.44
CA ARG A 73 26.22 -32.57 16.83
C ARG A 73 25.56 -31.47 17.66
N MET A 74 24.24 -31.51 17.73
CA MET A 74 23.51 -30.62 18.64
C MET A 74 23.65 -31.11 20.08
N MET A 75 23.83 -30.16 20.99
CA MET A 75 23.68 -30.39 22.43
C MET A 75 22.23 -30.80 22.76
N SER A 76 22.04 -31.43 23.92
CA SER A 76 20.70 -31.74 24.42
C SER A 76 19.93 -30.48 24.79
N ASP A 77 18.59 -30.51 24.73
CA ASP A 77 17.75 -29.37 25.12
C ASP A 77 18.02 -28.94 26.57
N SER A 78 18.28 -29.89 27.48
CA SER A 78 18.66 -29.60 28.86
C SER A 78 19.97 -28.82 28.98
N ASP A 79 20.97 -29.14 28.16
CA ASP A 79 22.25 -28.42 28.20
C ASP A 79 22.12 -27.00 27.63
N ILE A 80 21.27 -26.84 26.61
CA ILE A 80 20.96 -25.53 26.03
C ILE A 80 20.25 -24.64 27.06
N ASP A 81 19.30 -25.19 27.82
CA ASP A 81 18.61 -24.46 28.89
C ASP A 81 19.58 -24.02 30.00
N ILE A 82 20.49 -24.91 30.43
CA ILE A 82 21.54 -24.59 31.41
C ILE A 82 22.42 -23.45 30.90
N ILE A 83 22.77 -23.45 29.61
CA ILE A 83 23.56 -22.38 28.98
C ILE A 83 22.83 -21.04 29.01
N GLN A 84 21.50 -21.04 28.80
CA GLN A 84 20.72 -19.80 28.86
C GLN A 84 20.64 -19.25 30.30
N ASP A 85 20.40 -20.12 31.28
CA ASP A 85 20.28 -19.73 32.69
C ASP A 85 21.61 -19.22 33.27
N THR A 86 22.72 -19.82 32.86
CA THR A 86 24.07 -19.46 33.34
C THR A 86 24.82 -18.49 32.44
N LYS A 87 24.18 -17.95 31.39
CA LYS A 87 24.79 -17.11 30.35
C LYS A 87 25.70 -15.99 30.89
N PRO A 88 25.35 -15.21 31.94
CA PRO A 88 26.24 -14.20 32.48
C PRO A 88 27.57 -14.75 33.00
N ALA A 89 27.55 -15.94 33.62
CA ALA A 89 28.73 -16.63 34.13
C ALA A 89 29.58 -17.21 32.99
N ILE A 90 28.94 -17.77 31.95
CA ILE A 90 29.62 -18.26 30.74
C ILE A 90 30.39 -17.14 30.04
N LEU A 91 29.81 -15.93 29.99
CA LEU A 91 30.47 -14.78 29.38
C LEU A 91 31.72 -14.32 30.16
N VAL A 92 31.69 -14.41 31.49
CA VAL A 92 32.84 -14.10 32.36
C VAL A 92 33.91 -15.16 32.20
N GLU A 93 33.53 -16.45 32.22
CA GLU A 93 34.44 -17.57 32.01
C GLU A 93 35.18 -17.47 30.66
N GLY A 94 34.47 -17.08 29.60
CA GLY A 94 35.05 -16.87 28.27
C GLY A 94 35.93 -15.63 28.13
N GLY A 95 36.08 -14.83 29.19
CA GLY A 95 36.82 -13.56 29.16
C GLY A 95 36.16 -12.47 28.30
N PHE A 96 34.88 -12.63 27.93
CA PHE A 96 34.16 -11.62 27.16
C PHE A 96 33.77 -10.42 28.02
N THR A 97 33.56 -10.64 29.31
CA THR A 97 33.12 -9.66 30.30
C THR A 97 33.90 -9.79 31.61
N SER A 98 33.92 -8.71 32.37
CA SER A 98 34.72 -8.59 33.58
C SER A 98 34.06 -9.26 34.80
N ASN A 99 32.73 -9.19 34.86
CA ASN A 99 31.90 -9.74 35.93
C ASN A 99 30.46 -9.91 35.43
N GLU A 100 29.59 -10.56 36.21
CA GLU A 100 28.21 -10.79 35.77
C GLU A 100 27.37 -9.51 35.57
N HIS A 101 27.70 -8.41 36.27
CA HIS A 101 27.01 -7.14 36.09
C HIS A 101 27.36 -6.52 34.73
N ASP A 102 28.64 -6.53 34.37
CA ASP A 102 29.16 -6.16 33.05
C ASP A 102 28.55 -7.08 31.97
N SER A 103 28.43 -8.39 32.21
CA SER A 103 27.72 -9.31 31.30
C SER A 103 26.29 -8.87 31.00
N ARG A 104 25.51 -8.54 32.04
CA ARG A 104 24.13 -8.06 31.87
C ARG A 104 24.08 -6.73 31.11
N GLY A 105 25.05 -5.84 31.36
CA GLY A 105 25.22 -4.59 30.63
C GLY A 105 25.46 -4.80 29.13
N LYS A 106 26.46 -5.62 28.78
CA LYS A 106 26.79 -5.93 27.37
C LYS A 106 25.68 -6.70 26.66
N LEU A 107 24.99 -7.61 27.34
CA LEU A 107 23.83 -8.30 26.77
C LEU A 107 22.69 -7.32 26.43
N ARG A 108 22.45 -6.33 27.28
CA ARG A 108 21.48 -5.26 26.99
C ARG A 108 21.92 -4.41 25.80
N GLU A 109 23.19 -4.02 25.75
CA GLU A 109 23.77 -3.27 24.63
C GLU A 109 23.59 -4.04 23.31
N PHE A 110 23.97 -5.32 23.29
CA PHE A 110 23.75 -6.21 22.15
C PHE A 110 22.27 -6.29 21.75
N ALA A 111 21.35 -6.41 22.71
CA ALA A 111 19.92 -6.46 22.41
C ALA A 111 19.42 -5.16 21.75
N LEU A 112 19.94 -4.01 22.17
CA LEU A 112 19.64 -2.72 21.55
C LEU A 112 20.24 -2.63 20.14
N GLU A 113 21.51 -3.01 19.96
CA GLU A 113 22.18 -3.05 18.65
C GLU A 113 21.44 -3.95 17.66
N LEU A 114 21.08 -5.17 18.09
CA LEU A 114 20.35 -6.13 17.28
C LEU A 114 18.96 -5.61 16.88
N SER A 115 18.25 -4.98 17.82
CA SER A 115 16.95 -4.37 17.55
C SER A 115 17.06 -3.24 16.54
N SER A 116 18.00 -2.31 16.75
CA SER A 116 18.27 -1.20 15.83
C SER A 116 18.67 -1.67 14.44
N SER A 117 19.53 -2.69 14.35
CA SER A 117 19.93 -3.29 13.07
C SER A 117 18.74 -3.90 12.33
N ARG A 118 17.85 -4.62 13.01
CA ARG A 118 16.65 -5.19 12.38
C ARG A 118 15.68 -4.11 11.92
N VAL A 119 15.51 -3.04 12.70
CA VAL A 119 14.67 -1.90 12.31
C VAL A 119 15.22 -1.21 11.06
N ALA A 120 16.54 -1.01 10.98
CA ALA A 120 17.19 -0.45 9.81
C ALA A 120 16.98 -1.33 8.56
N GLN A 121 17.23 -2.64 8.66
CA GLN A 121 17.02 -3.59 7.56
C GLN A 121 15.58 -3.60 7.05
N ILE A 122 14.59 -3.56 7.95
CA ILE A 122 13.17 -3.48 7.55
C ILE A 122 12.89 -2.15 6.85
N SER A 123 13.45 -1.05 7.34
CA SER A 123 13.22 0.28 6.75
C SER A 123 13.83 0.45 5.37
N GLU A 124 14.87 -0.33 5.04
CA GLU A 124 15.52 -0.35 3.73
C GLU A 124 14.72 -1.15 2.68
N THR A 125 13.66 -1.88 3.07
CA THR A 125 12.96 -2.71 2.10
C THR A 125 12.23 -1.86 1.05
N PRO A 126 12.40 -2.16 -0.25
CA PRO A 126 11.87 -1.32 -1.32
C PRO A 126 10.34 -1.26 -1.31
N ASP A 127 9.68 -2.29 -0.81
CA ASP A 127 8.22 -2.35 -0.71
C ASP A 127 7.65 -1.28 0.24
N LEU A 128 8.32 -0.97 1.35
CA LEU A 128 7.89 0.11 2.25
C LEU A 128 8.01 1.48 1.60
N HIS A 129 9.07 1.72 0.84
CA HIS A 129 9.22 2.97 0.08
C HIS A 129 8.15 3.13 -0.99
N ILE A 130 7.80 2.05 -1.70
CA ILE A 130 6.69 2.04 -2.67
C ILE A 130 5.37 2.37 -1.97
N ILE A 131 5.13 1.81 -0.78
CA ILE A 131 3.93 2.10 0.02
C ILE A 131 3.85 3.58 0.39
N GLN A 132 4.96 4.19 0.80
CA GLN A 132 4.97 5.63 1.09
C GLN A 132 4.71 6.45 -0.16
N ALA A 133 5.38 6.15 -1.27
CA ALA A 133 5.21 6.87 -2.53
C ALA A 133 3.76 6.84 -3.04
N ILE A 134 3.08 5.69 -3.00
CA ILE A 134 1.68 5.59 -3.44
C ILE A 134 0.70 6.29 -2.49
N ASN A 135 0.96 6.26 -1.18
CA ASN A 135 0.16 7.01 -0.21
C ASN A 135 0.32 8.52 -0.41
N SER A 136 1.55 8.99 -0.62
CA SER A 136 1.85 10.39 -0.95
C SER A 136 1.21 10.82 -2.26
N LEU A 137 1.20 9.95 -3.28
CA LEU A 137 0.50 10.21 -4.55
C LEU A 137 -1.01 10.39 -4.33
N ASP A 138 -1.65 9.46 -3.62
CA ASP A 138 -3.08 9.50 -3.33
C ASP A 138 -3.45 10.72 -2.46
N GLU A 139 -2.59 11.14 -1.54
CA GLU A 139 -2.77 12.34 -0.72
C GLU A 139 -2.59 13.62 -1.53
N THR A 140 -1.54 13.69 -2.36
CA THR A 140 -1.29 14.80 -3.29
C THR A 140 -2.48 15.00 -4.22
N ASP A 141 -3.04 13.93 -4.78
CA ASP A 141 -4.23 14.00 -5.63
C ASP A 141 -5.45 14.55 -4.87
N ARG A 142 -5.68 14.14 -3.61
CA ARG A 142 -6.78 14.68 -2.80
C ARG A 142 -6.59 16.16 -2.49
N ILE A 143 -5.38 16.57 -2.12
CA ILE A 143 -5.06 17.97 -1.82
C ILE A 143 -5.24 18.82 -3.07
N ALA A 144 -4.70 18.38 -4.21
CA ALA A 144 -4.83 19.07 -5.49
C ALA A 144 -6.30 19.24 -5.89
N ASN A 145 -7.12 18.20 -5.77
CA ASN A 145 -8.55 18.27 -6.07
C ASN A 145 -9.31 19.20 -5.12
N SER A 146 -8.96 19.20 -3.83
CA SER A 146 -9.57 20.07 -2.82
C SER A 146 -9.25 21.55 -3.10
N LEU A 147 -7.98 21.86 -3.34
CA LEU A 147 -7.54 23.20 -3.72
C LEU A 147 -8.17 23.62 -5.04
N PHE A 148 -8.21 22.74 -6.05
CA PHE A 148 -8.85 23.04 -7.32
C PHE A 148 -10.34 23.37 -7.17
N GLY A 149 -11.08 22.63 -6.35
CA GLY A 149 -12.48 22.95 -6.05
C GLY A 149 -12.63 24.35 -5.48
N ARG A 150 -11.75 24.74 -4.54
CA ARG A 150 -11.76 26.07 -3.96
C ARG A 150 -11.33 27.17 -4.94
N LEU A 151 -10.40 26.86 -5.84
CA LEU A 151 -9.97 27.76 -6.91
C LEU A 151 -11.12 28.07 -7.86
N ARG A 152 -11.87 27.03 -8.27
CA ARG A 152 -13.05 27.16 -9.13
C ARG A 152 -14.12 28.02 -8.49
N GLU A 153 -14.43 27.80 -7.22
CA GLU A 153 -15.41 28.63 -6.50
C GLU A 153 -14.98 30.10 -6.43
N TRP A 154 -13.71 30.37 -6.15
CA TRP A 154 -13.23 31.74 -5.97
C TRP A 154 -13.11 32.50 -7.29
N TYR A 155 -12.46 31.91 -8.30
CA TYR A 155 -12.37 32.52 -9.63
C TYR A 155 -13.72 32.56 -10.34
N GLY A 156 -14.64 31.64 -10.03
CA GLY A 156 -16.02 31.65 -10.51
C GLY A 156 -16.81 32.91 -10.12
N LEU A 157 -16.41 33.64 -9.07
CA LEU A 157 -16.98 34.96 -8.77
C LEU A 157 -16.68 36.00 -9.87
N HIS A 158 -15.52 35.87 -10.52
CA HIS A 158 -15.07 36.74 -11.63
C HIS A 158 -15.47 36.20 -13.01
N PHE A 159 -15.39 34.88 -13.21
CA PHE A 159 -15.71 34.23 -14.47
C PHE A 159 -16.50 32.93 -14.27
N PRO A 160 -17.81 33.00 -13.94
CA PRO A 160 -18.62 31.84 -13.57
C PRO A 160 -18.84 30.86 -14.72
N GLU A 161 -18.89 31.33 -15.95
CA GLU A 161 -19.15 30.48 -17.11
C GLU A 161 -18.00 29.52 -17.43
N LEU A 162 -16.77 29.86 -17.03
CA LEU A 162 -15.59 29.02 -17.21
C LEU A 162 -15.72 27.68 -16.50
N GLU A 163 -16.43 27.66 -15.36
CA GLU A 163 -16.65 26.46 -14.55
C GLU A 163 -17.31 25.33 -15.36
N ASN A 164 -18.28 25.66 -16.21
CA ASN A 164 -19.05 24.67 -16.97
C ASN A 164 -18.40 24.26 -18.29
N LEU A 165 -17.40 25.03 -18.76
CA LEU A 165 -16.76 24.84 -20.05
C LEU A 165 -15.44 24.07 -19.94
N VAL A 166 -14.79 24.13 -18.77
CA VAL A 166 -13.48 23.53 -18.55
C VAL A 166 -13.52 22.51 -17.42
N ASP A 167 -13.38 21.23 -17.80
CA ASP A 167 -13.30 20.11 -16.86
C ASP A 167 -11.85 19.81 -16.42
N GLY A 168 -10.85 20.19 -17.22
CA GLY A 168 -9.45 19.87 -16.98
C GLY A 168 -8.77 20.82 -15.99
N ILE A 169 -8.17 20.27 -14.94
CA ILE A 169 -7.50 21.06 -13.87
C ILE A 169 -6.35 21.89 -14.43
N SER A 170 -5.45 21.27 -15.21
CA SER A 170 -4.30 21.96 -15.79
C SER A 170 -4.71 23.11 -16.71
N GLY A 171 -5.69 22.89 -17.60
CA GLY A 171 -6.18 23.93 -18.51
C GLY A 171 -6.86 25.08 -17.76
N TYR A 172 -7.64 24.78 -16.73
CA TYR A 172 -8.28 25.80 -15.89
C TYR A 172 -7.24 26.65 -15.14
N CYS A 173 -6.27 26.02 -14.47
CA CYS A 173 -5.22 26.73 -13.75
C CYS A 173 -4.38 27.62 -14.68
N LYS A 174 -4.04 27.15 -15.89
CA LYS A 174 -3.33 27.95 -16.90
C LYS A 174 -4.11 29.21 -17.31
N ILE A 175 -5.43 29.11 -17.49
CA ILE A 175 -6.28 30.28 -17.78
C ILE A 175 -6.27 31.26 -16.62
N VAL A 176 -6.42 30.75 -15.39
CA VAL A 176 -6.42 31.59 -14.17
C VAL A 176 -5.09 32.31 -13.97
N LEU A 177 -3.96 31.66 -14.31
CA LEU A 177 -2.64 32.28 -14.23
C LEU A 177 -2.49 33.52 -15.13
N VAL A 178 -3.15 33.55 -16.29
CA VAL A 178 -3.13 34.73 -17.18
C VAL A 178 -3.86 35.92 -16.57
N GLY A 179 -4.85 35.67 -15.73
CA GLY A 179 -5.48 36.70 -14.91
C GLY A 179 -6.90 37.04 -15.36
N ARG A 180 -7.17 38.33 -15.60
CA ARG A 180 -8.54 38.83 -15.85
C ARG A 180 -9.10 38.31 -17.18
N ARG A 181 -10.43 38.18 -17.24
CA ARG A 181 -11.15 37.82 -18.48
C ARG A 181 -10.88 38.75 -19.67
N GLU A 182 -10.53 40.01 -19.42
CA GLU A 182 -10.18 41.01 -20.43
C GLU A 182 -8.83 40.72 -21.10
N SER A 183 -7.91 40.07 -20.39
CA SER A 183 -6.56 39.73 -20.86
C SER A 183 -6.52 38.38 -21.58
N LEU A 184 -7.63 37.64 -21.59
CA LEU A 184 -7.71 36.33 -22.24
C LEU A 184 -7.83 36.50 -23.76
N ASN A 185 -6.95 35.83 -24.50
CA ASN A 185 -6.95 35.82 -25.95
C ASN A 185 -6.98 34.37 -26.49
N THR A 186 -7.15 34.22 -27.79
CA THR A 186 -7.16 32.91 -28.48
C THR A 186 -5.90 32.09 -28.18
N GLN A 187 -4.74 32.73 -28.11
CA GLN A 187 -3.46 32.06 -27.89
C GLN A 187 -3.39 31.42 -26.50
N VAL A 188 -3.86 32.11 -25.47
CA VAL A 188 -3.91 31.62 -24.08
C VAL A 188 -4.72 30.32 -23.97
N PHE A 189 -5.84 30.23 -24.68
CA PHE A 189 -6.66 29.02 -24.68
C PHE A 189 -6.02 27.87 -25.44
N ILE A 190 -5.29 28.15 -26.52
CA ILE A 190 -4.50 27.15 -27.25
C ILE A 190 -3.37 26.60 -26.35
N ASP A 191 -2.63 27.48 -25.68
CA ASP A 191 -1.53 27.11 -24.77
C ASP A 191 -2.04 26.35 -23.52
N ALA A 192 -3.30 26.59 -23.14
CA ALA A 192 -4.00 25.84 -22.12
C ALA A 192 -4.50 24.45 -22.57
N GLY A 193 -4.38 24.13 -23.87
CA GLY A 193 -4.65 22.82 -24.46
C GLY A 193 -6.08 22.65 -25.00
N PHE A 194 -6.78 23.73 -25.34
CA PHE A 194 -8.13 23.67 -25.91
C PHE A 194 -8.10 23.68 -27.45
N SER A 195 -9.05 22.98 -28.07
CA SER A 195 -9.25 23.00 -29.52
C SER A 195 -9.77 24.35 -30.00
N GLU A 196 -9.52 24.72 -31.26
CA GLU A 196 -9.99 25.98 -31.86
C GLU A 196 -11.49 26.23 -31.64
N SER A 197 -12.32 25.21 -31.85
CA SER A 197 -13.77 25.29 -31.61
C SER A 197 -14.16 25.62 -30.17
N LYS A 198 -13.40 25.12 -29.17
CA LYS A 198 -13.62 25.45 -27.75
C LYS A 198 -13.06 26.83 -27.42
N THR A 199 -11.94 27.21 -28.03
CA THR A 199 -11.31 28.51 -27.87
C THR A 199 -12.23 29.65 -28.32
N ASP A 200 -12.88 29.52 -29.48
CA ASP A 200 -13.82 30.53 -29.98
C ASP A 200 -15.02 30.70 -29.05
N MET A 201 -15.54 29.58 -28.52
CA MET A 201 -16.61 29.58 -27.53
C MET A 201 -16.17 30.27 -26.24
N LEU A 202 -14.96 29.97 -25.73
CA LEU A 202 -14.40 30.58 -24.52
C LEU A 202 -14.19 32.10 -24.69
N ASN A 203 -13.70 32.54 -25.85
CA ASN A 203 -13.55 33.94 -26.19
C ASN A 203 -14.89 34.68 -26.22
N LEU A 204 -15.92 34.09 -26.83
CA LEU A 204 -17.26 34.68 -26.87
C LEU A 204 -17.84 34.79 -25.45
N VAL A 205 -17.70 33.72 -24.67
CA VAL A 205 -18.24 33.64 -23.31
C VAL A 205 -17.52 34.61 -22.37
N ALA A 206 -16.20 34.80 -22.52
CA ALA A 206 -15.42 35.79 -21.77
C ALA A 206 -15.95 37.22 -21.99
N LYS A 207 -16.33 37.56 -23.23
CA LYS A 207 -16.91 38.88 -23.57
C LYS A 207 -18.33 39.08 -23.01
N THR A 208 -19.12 38.01 -22.94
CA THR A 208 -20.51 38.06 -22.46
C THR A 208 -20.68 37.72 -20.98
N SER A 209 -19.57 37.47 -20.27
CA SER A 209 -19.59 36.99 -18.89
C SER A 209 -20.26 37.98 -17.94
N ARG A 210 -21.01 37.45 -16.98
CA ARG A 210 -21.70 38.25 -15.95
C ARG A 210 -21.00 38.24 -14.59
N GLY A 211 -19.77 37.77 -14.51
CA GLY A 211 -19.02 37.74 -13.26
C GLY A 211 -18.64 39.13 -12.76
N GLY A 212 -18.37 39.24 -11.45
CA GLY A 212 -17.95 40.49 -10.83
C GLY A 212 -16.53 40.90 -11.26
N ASN A 213 -16.19 42.17 -11.06
CA ASN A 213 -14.80 42.60 -11.19
C ASN A 213 -13.99 42.09 -9.98
N ILE A 214 -12.73 41.76 -10.21
CA ILE A 214 -11.81 41.29 -9.18
C ILE A 214 -10.72 42.34 -8.95
N SER A 215 -10.34 42.57 -7.70
CA SER A 215 -9.19 43.43 -7.37
C SER A 215 -7.87 42.71 -7.67
N ASP A 216 -6.82 43.48 -7.93
CA ASP A 216 -5.50 42.92 -8.23
C ASP A 216 -4.96 42.08 -7.06
N GLU A 217 -5.17 42.51 -5.82
CA GLU A 217 -4.79 41.74 -4.64
C GLU A 217 -5.48 40.36 -4.60
N ASN A 218 -6.79 40.30 -4.85
CA ASN A 218 -7.50 39.01 -4.86
C ASN A 218 -7.08 38.15 -6.04
N LEU A 219 -6.83 38.76 -7.20
CA LEU A 219 -6.38 38.05 -8.38
C LEU A 219 -5.00 37.41 -8.17
N GLU A 220 -4.06 38.13 -7.56
CA GLU A 220 -2.71 37.62 -7.24
C GLU A 220 -2.77 36.41 -6.29
N ARG A 221 -3.67 36.44 -5.30
CA ARG A 221 -3.89 35.31 -4.38
C ARG A 221 -4.43 34.08 -5.12
N ILE A 222 -5.40 34.29 -6.03
CA ILE A 222 -5.96 33.22 -6.86
C ILE A 222 -4.91 32.65 -7.82
N GLN A 223 -4.07 33.50 -8.43
CA GLN A 223 -2.99 33.08 -9.31
C GLN A 223 -1.94 32.25 -8.56
N THR A 224 -1.51 32.68 -7.37
CA THR A 224 -0.62 31.90 -6.50
C THR A 224 -1.20 30.51 -6.22
N MET A 225 -2.49 30.45 -5.87
CA MET A 225 -3.17 29.20 -5.61
C MET A 225 -3.29 28.31 -6.86
N ALA A 226 -3.51 28.89 -8.03
CA ALA A 226 -3.50 28.15 -9.31
C ALA A 226 -2.12 27.57 -9.62
N GLY A 227 -1.04 28.31 -9.34
CA GLY A 227 0.33 27.83 -9.46
C GLY A 227 0.62 26.64 -8.55
N GLN A 228 0.23 26.74 -7.28
CA GLN A 228 0.36 25.62 -6.32
C GLN A 228 -0.40 24.37 -6.76
N VAL A 229 -1.60 24.52 -7.34
CA VAL A 229 -2.35 23.38 -7.87
C VAL A 229 -1.60 22.72 -9.03
N LEU A 230 -0.98 23.50 -9.93
CA LEU A 230 -0.18 22.95 -11.03
C LEU A 230 1.06 22.20 -10.51
N GLU A 231 1.78 22.77 -9.56
CA GLU A 231 2.96 22.15 -8.94
C GLU A 231 2.61 20.82 -8.25
N LEU A 232 1.47 20.74 -7.56
CA LEU A 232 0.97 19.48 -6.99
C LEU A 232 0.65 18.44 -8.08
N TYR A 233 0.16 18.88 -9.24
CA TYR A 233 -0.10 17.99 -10.37
C TYR A 233 1.18 17.47 -11.03
N GLU A 234 2.24 18.27 -11.08
CA GLU A 234 3.56 17.85 -11.53
C GLU A 234 4.17 16.85 -10.55
N THR A 235 4.17 17.20 -9.25
CA THR A 235 4.60 16.30 -8.16
C THR A 235 3.88 14.96 -8.21
N ARG A 236 2.57 14.97 -8.46
CA ARG A 236 1.77 13.74 -8.63
C ARG A 236 2.29 12.89 -9.80
N ARG A 237 2.61 13.48 -10.96
CA ARG A 237 3.12 12.76 -12.13
C ARG A 237 4.50 12.16 -11.83
N ASP A 238 5.35 12.90 -11.13
CA ASP A 238 6.68 12.43 -10.74
C ASP A 238 6.58 11.23 -9.78
N LEU A 239 5.69 11.30 -8.79
CA LEU A 239 5.39 10.19 -7.89
C LEU A 239 4.81 8.98 -8.65
N GLU A 240 3.95 9.20 -9.64
CA GLU A 240 3.37 8.13 -10.46
C GLU A 240 4.45 7.39 -11.26
N GLY A 241 5.36 8.15 -11.92
CA GLY A 241 6.51 7.58 -12.62
C GLY A 241 7.47 6.85 -11.69
N HIS A 242 7.73 7.40 -10.50
CA HIS A 242 8.56 6.75 -9.49
C HIS A 242 7.96 5.41 -9.02
N VAL A 243 6.66 5.39 -8.69
CA VAL A 243 5.94 4.15 -8.31
C VAL A 243 5.97 3.15 -9.46
N GLU A 244 5.81 3.58 -10.71
CA GLU A 244 5.87 2.68 -11.86
C GLU A 244 7.21 1.96 -11.98
N VAL A 245 8.32 2.70 -11.88
CA VAL A 245 9.67 2.12 -11.97
C VAL A 245 9.93 1.16 -10.81
N GLN A 246 9.66 1.61 -9.58
CA GLN A 246 9.94 0.82 -8.38
C GLN A 246 9.08 -0.45 -8.31
N MET A 247 7.80 -0.36 -8.69
CA MET A 247 6.91 -1.52 -8.67
C MET A 247 7.30 -2.58 -9.71
N ARG A 248 7.77 -2.16 -10.90
CA ARG A 248 8.29 -3.10 -11.91
C ARG A 248 9.55 -3.84 -11.45
N GLN A 249 10.37 -3.21 -10.62
CA GLN A 249 11.59 -3.80 -10.06
C GLN A 249 11.29 -4.72 -8.87
N ALA A 250 10.48 -4.25 -7.92
CA ALA A 250 10.21 -4.98 -6.69
C ALA A 250 9.13 -6.07 -6.83
N ALA A 251 8.16 -5.88 -7.73
CA ALA A 251 7.01 -6.78 -7.89
C ALA A 251 6.53 -6.85 -9.36
N PRO A 252 7.35 -7.41 -10.27
CA PRO A 252 7.04 -7.47 -11.70
C PRO A 252 5.78 -8.28 -12.01
N ASN A 253 5.54 -9.41 -11.33
CA ASN A 253 4.37 -10.25 -11.59
C ASN A 253 3.09 -9.57 -11.14
N LEU A 254 3.10 -8.97 -9.95
CA LEU A 254 1.95 -8.23 -9.42
C LEU A 254 1.65 -7.01 -10.29
N SER A 255 2.68 -6.33 -10.78
CA SER A 255 2.56 -5.22 -11.74
C SER A 255 1.91 -5.66 -13.04
N ALA A 256 2.30 -6.81 -13.59
CA ALA A 256 1.71 -7.34 -14.83
C ALA A 256 0.21 -7.68 -14.67
N ILE A 257 -0.18 -8.20 -13.50
CA ILE A 257 -1.57 -8.62 -13.24
C ILE A 257 -2.49 -7.47 -12.83
N MET A 258 -2.02 -6.56 -11.97
CA MET A 258 -2.85 -5.51 -11.37
C MET A 258 -2.63 -4.13 -12.00
N GLY A 259 -1.54 -3.93 -12.74
CA GLY A 259 -0.98 -2.61 -13.01
C GLY A 259 -0.26 -2.06 -11.78
N THR A 260 0.72 -1.18 -12.01
CA THR A 260 1.59 -0.64 -10.96
C THR A 260 0.82 0.13 -9.89
N GLY A 261 -0.08 1.04 -10.29
CA GLY A 261 -0.86 1.86 -9.36
C GLY A 261 -1.83 1.06 -8.46
N VAL A 262 -2.57 0.09 -9.01
CA VAL A 262 -3.49 -0.74 -8.20
C VAL A 262 -2.69 -1.74 -7.35
N GLY A 263 -1.61 -2.31 -7.89
CA GLY A 263 -0.70 -3.20 -7.16
C GLY A 263 -0.09 -2.51 -5.94
N ALA A 264 0.45 -1.30 -6.12
CA ALA A 264 1.02 -0.51 -5.03
C ALA A 264 -0.03 -0.17 -3.95
N ARG A 265 -1.27 0.20 -4.34
CA ARG A 265 -2.36 0.43 -3.37
C ARG A 265 -2.76 -0.83 -2.60
N LEU A 266 -2.75 -2.00 -3.24
CA LEU A 266 -2.99 -3.27 -2.55
C LEU A 266 -1.87 -3.57 -1.54
N MET A 267 -0.62 -3.35 -1.93
CA MET A 267 0.54 -3.49 -1.06
C MET A 267 0.45 -2.54 0.14
N ALA A 268 0.09 -1.27 -0.08
CA ALA A 268 -0.10 -0.27 0.97
C ALA A 268 -1.20 -0.66 1.97
N ARG A 269 -2.29 -1.25 1.50
CA ARG A 269 -3.34 -1.77 2.39
C ARG A 269 -2.97 -3.06 3.11
N ALA A 270 -2.13 -3.89 2.51
CA ALA A 270 -1.62 -5.08 3.18
C ALA A 270 -0.55 -4.74 4.23
N GLY A 271 0.28 -3.73 3.97
CA GLY A 271 1.36 -3.23 4.82
C GLY A 271 2.78 -3.62 4.35
N SER A 272 2.89 -4.66 3.54
CA SER A 272 4.14 -5.08 2.88
C SER A 272 3.82 -6.06 1.74
N LEU A 273 4.77 -6.29 0.83
CA LEU A 273 4.62 -7.30 -0.21
C LEU A 273 4.50 -8.71 0.39
N GLN A 274 5.29 -9.00 1.42
CA GLN A 274 5.26 -10.30 2.11
C GLN A 274 3.92 -10.56 2.80
N ARG A 275 3.35 -9.52 3.43
CA ARG A 275 2.02 -9.63 4.04
C ARG A 275 0.94 -9.81 2.98
N LEU A 276 1.06 -9.19 1.82
CA LEU A 276 0.14 -9.42 0.70
C LEU A 276 0.21 -10.88 0.19
N ALA A 277 1.42 -11.45 0.08
CA ALA A 277 1.62 -12.82 -0.40
C ALA A 277 1.00 -13.89 0.51
N THR A 278 0.97 -13.64 1.82
CA THR A 278 0.34 -14.54 2.82
C THR A 278 -1.19 -14.45 2.82
N MET A 279 -1.79 -13.42 2.24
CA MET A 279 -3.25 -13.28 2.18
C MET A 279 -3.88 -14.32 1.24
N ALA A 280 -5.10 -14.73 1.59
CA ALA A 280 -5.95 -15.50 0.69
C ALA A 280 -6.50 -14.61 -0.43
N ALA A 281 -6.78 -15.21 -1.60
CA ALA A 281 -7.37 -14.51 -2.73
C ALA A 281 -8.72 -13.84 -2.39
N SER A 282 -9.53 -14.44 -1.52
CA SER A 282 -10.79 -13.86 -1.04
C SER A 282 -10.59 -12.58 -0.23
N THR A 283 -9.52 -12.50 0.56
CA THR A 283 -9.13 -11.29 1.30
C THR A 283 -8.65 -10.21 0.34
N ILE A 284 -7.77 -10.56 -0.61
CA ILE A 284 -7.27 -9.64 -1.64
C ILE A 284 -8.43 -9.08 -2.48
N GLN A 285 -9.44 -9.91 -2.80
CA GLN A 285 -10.63 -9.50 -3.55
C GLN A 285 -11.39 -8.32 -2.91
N ILE A 286 -11.48 -8.29 -1.58
CA ILE A 286 -12.29 -7.33 -0.81
C ILE A 286 -11.46 -6.30 -0.06
N LEU A 287 -10.14 -6.29 -0.25
CA LEU A 287 -9.21 -5.34 0.36
C LEU A 287 -9.62 -3.90 0.01
N GLY A 288 -9.78 -3.02 1.00
CA GLY A 288 -10.32 -1.66 0.86
C GLY A 288 -11.85 -1.54 0.90
N ALA A 289 -12.58 -2.65 1.02
CA ALA A 289 -14.04 -2.66 1.25
C ALA A 289 -14.42 -3.15 2.66
N GLU A 290 -13.50 -3.07 3.62
CA GLU A 290 -13.64 -3.60 4.99
C GLU A 290 -14.89 -3.04 5.67
N LYS A 291 -15.13 -1.73 5.55
CA LYS A 291 -16.33 -1.09 6.14
C LYS A 291 -17.64 -1.70 5.62
N ALA A 292 -17.70 -2.00 4.32
CA ALA A 292 -18.89 -2.60 3.71
C ALA A 292 -19.01 -4.08 4.09
N LEU A 293 -17.88 -4.80 4.14
CA LEU A 293 -17.79 -6.20 4.56
C LEU A 293 -18.25 -6.37 6.02
N PHE A 294 -17.67 -5.61 6.95
CA PHE A 294 -18.02 -5.70 8.37
C PHE A 294 -19.47 -5.30 8.63
N ARG A 295 -20.01 -4.33 7.88
CA ARG A 295 -21.44 -4.02 7.92
C ARG A 295 -22.28 -5.21 7.47
N ALA A 296 -21.92 -5.84 6.35
CA ALA A 296 -22.63 -7.01 5.83
C ALA A 296 -22.62 -8.19 6.81
N ILE A 297 -21.47 -8.48 7.44
CA ILE A 297 -21.34 -9.52 8.47
C ILE A 297 -22.23 -9.21 9.67
N LYS A 298 -22.24 -7.96 10.15
CA LYS A 298 -23.06 -7.54 11.30
C LYS A 298 -24.56 -7.59 11.02
N THR A 299 -24.99 -7.23 9.81
CA THR A 299 -26.41 -7.10 9.46
C THR A 299 -26.96 -8.32 8.71
N GLY A 300 -26.14 -9.32 8.39
CA GLY A 300 -26.50 -10.41 7.48
C GLY A 300 -26.80 -9.96 6.04
N ALA A 301 -26.32 -8.77 5.65
CA ALA A 301 -26.54 -8.26 4.30
C ALA A 301 -25.56 -8.90 3.30
N GLN A 302 -25.79 -8.67 2.01
CA GLN A 302 -24.90 -9.19 0.96
C GLN A 302 -23.50 -8.56 1.06
N PRO A 303 -22.42 -9.35 1.08
CA PRO A 303 -21.06 -8.84 1.17
C PRO A 303 -20.63 -8.10 -0.12
N PRO A 304 -19.63 -7.21 -0.02
CA PRO A 304 -19.09 -6.53 -1.19
C PRO A 304 -18.44 -7.54 -2.16
N LYS A 305 -18.60 -7.30 -3.47
CA LYS A 305 -18.04 -8.17 -4.52
C LYS A 305 -16.57 -7.90 -4.83
N HIS A 306 -16.08 -6.71 -4.50
CA HIS A 306 -14.75 -6.24 -4.82
C HIS A 306 -14.41 -5.03 -3.93
N GLY A 307 -13.13 -4.90 -3.58
CA GLY A 307 -12.56 -3.72 -2.93
C GLY A 307 -11.80 -2.85 -3.93
N LEU A 308 -10.53 -2.56 -3.64
CA LEU A 308 -9.62 -1.77 -4.50
C LEU A 308 -9.46 -2.36 -5.90
N ILE A 309 -9.58 -3.68 -6.04
CA ILE A 309 -9.53 -4.39 -7.34
C ILE A 309 -10.59 -3.88 -8.32
N PHE A 310 -11.64 -3.19 -7.85
CA PHE A 310 -12.59 -2.52 -8.73
C PHE A 310 -11.95 -1.49 -9.67
N GLN A 311 -10.82 -0.88 -9.27
CA GLN A 311 -10.07 0.06 -10.10
C GLN A 311 -9.35 -0.62 -11.28
N HIS A 312 -9.20 -1.95 -11.24
CA HIS A 312 -8.60 -2.70 -12.34
C HIS A 312 -9.44 -2.57 -13.61
N SER A 313 -8.77 -2.31 -14.75
CA SER A 313 -9.43 -1.99 -16.03
C SER A 313 -10.44 -3.06 -16.46
N MET A 314 -10.06 -4.35 -16.36
CA MET A 314 -10.93 -5.48 -16.71
C MET A 314 -12.17 -5.58 -15.81
N VAL A 315 -12.07 -5.19 -14.54
CA VAL A 315 -13.18 -5.28 -13.58
C VAL A 315 -14.11 -4.08 -13.74
N HIS A 316 -13.55 -2.87 -13.85
CA HIS A 316 -14.33 -1.65 -13.99
C HIS A 316 -15.18 -1.66 -15.27
N LYS A 317 -14.57 -2.06 -16.40
CA LYS A 317 -15.21 -2.11 -17.72
C LYS A 317 -16.28 -3.20 -17.83
N ALA A 318 -16.16 -4.28 -17.05
CA ALA A 318 -17.08 -5.41 -17.15
C ALA A 318 -18.52 -5.08 -16.73
N PRO A 319 -19.53 -5.76 -17.32
CA PRO A 319 -20.92 -5.69 -16.90
C PRO A 319 -21.14 -6.09 -15.44
N ARG A 320 -22.10 -5.45 -14.76
CA ARG A 320 -22.35 -5.59 -13.31
C ARG A 320 -22.51 -7.04 -12.82
N TRP A 321 -23.04 -7.94 -13.65
CA TRP A 321 -23.24 -9.36 -13.32
C TRP A 321 -21.96 -10.21 -13.47
N GLN A 322 -20.98 -9.74 -14.26
CA GLN A 322 -19.69 -10.41 -14.47
C GLN A 322 -18.60 -9.91 -13.51
N ARG A 323 -18.68 -8.65 -13.05
CA ARG A 323 -17.67 -8.01 -12.19
C ARG A 323 -17.17 -8.87 -11.03
N GLY A 324 -18.07 -9.54 -10.31
CA GLY A 324 -17.68 -10.36 -9.15
C GLY A 324 -16.88 -11.61 -9.54
N LYS A 325 -17.14 -12.19 -10.71
CA LYS A 325 -16.40 -13.36 -11.21
C LYS A 325 -15.01 -12.96 -11.72
N ILE A 326 -14.95 -11.84 -12.45
CA ILE A 326 -13.69 -11.27 -12.94
C ILE A 326 -12.83 -10.81 -11.76
N ALA A 327 -13.39 -10.10 -10.78
CA ALA A 327 -12.67 -9.68 -9.58
C ALA A 327 -12.07 -10.87 -8.81
N ARG A 328 -12.79 -12.00 -8.75
CA ARG A 328 -12.27 -13.23 -8.15
C ARG A 328 -11.09 -13.81 -8.95
N ALA A 329 -11.21 -13.89 -10.28
CA ALA A 329 -10.14 -14.38 -11.14
C ALA A 329 -8.88 -13.51 -11.02
N VAL A 330 -9.04 -12.19 -11.06
CA VAL A 330 -7.95 -11.21 -10.86
C VAL A 330 -7.31 -11.38 -9.48
N ALA A 331 -8.11 -11.45 -8.41
CA ALA A 331 -7.58 -11.62 -7.04
C ALA A 331 -6.82 -12.95 -6.87
N SER A 332 -7.29 -14.04 -7.48
CA SER A 332 -6.59 -15.33 -7.46
C SER A 332 -5.23 -15.25 -8.16
N LYS A 333 -5.14 -14.57 -9.30
CA LYS A 333 -3.87 -14.39 -10.01
C LYS A 333 -2.94 -13.41 -9.30
N ALA A 334 -3.47 -12.35 -8.72
CA ALA A 334 -2.71 -11.40 -7.90
C ALA A 334 -2.10 -12.07 -6.66
N ALA A 335 -2.82 -13.00 -6.01
CA ALA A 335 -2.29 -13.76 -4.87
C ALA A 335 -1.10 -14.65 -5.26
N ILE A 336 -1.18 -15.30 -6.44
CA ILE A 336 -0.07 -16.13 -6.96
C ILE A 336 1.11 -15.22 -7.34
N ALA A 337 0.84 -14.13 -8.05
CA ALA A 337 1.85 -13.16 -8.46
C ALA A 337 2.61 -12.57 -7.26
N ALA A 338 1.89 -12.16 -6.20
CA ALA A 338 2.53 -11.65 -4.99
C ALA A 338 3.43 -12.68 -4.30
N ARG A 339 3.04 -13.97 -4.29
CA ARG A 339 3.89 -15.04 -3.75
C ARG A 339 5.13 -15.27 -4.59
N MET A 340 4.98 -15.23 -5.92
CA MET A 340 6.12 -15.33 -6.81
C MET A 340 7.08 -14.17 -6.59
N ASP A 341 6.60 -12.93 -6.55
CA ASP A 341 7.46 -11.75 -6.37
C ASP A 341 8.24 -11.75 -5.03
N VAL A 342 7.70 -12.36 -3.97
CA VAL A 342 8.42 -12.51 -2.68
C VAL A 342 9.57 -13.52 -2.76
N HIS A 343 9.41 -14.60 -3.54
CA HIS A 343 10.39 -15.69 -3.62
C HIS A 343 11.36 -15.52 -4.79
N GLU A 344 10.85 -15.12 -5.95
CA GLU A 344 11.57 -14.96 -7.21
C GLU A 344 10.90 -13.83 -8.03
N PRO A 345 11.42 -12.59 -7.97
CA PRO A 345 10.86 -11.43 -8.69
C PRO A 345 11.26 -11.45 -10.18
N VAL A 346 10.92 -12.53 -10.88
CA VAL A 346 11.09 -12.67 -12.33
C VAL A 346 9.72 -12.69 -12.98
N LEU A 347 9.55 -11.89 -14.03
CA LEU A 347 8.28 -11.79 -14.75
C LEU A 347 7.89 -13.14 -15.37
N ASN A 348 6.70 -13.62 -15.03
CA ASN A 348 6.09 -14.80 -15.62
C ASN A 348 4.85 -14.41 -16.44
N GLU A 349 5.04 -14.34 -17.76
CA GLU A 349 4.01 -13.93 -18.71
C GLU A 349 2.81 -14.92 -18.74
N THR A 350 3.05 -16.20 -18.42
CA THR A 350 2.00 -17.23 -18.44
C THR A 350 0.87 -16.95 -17.45
N LEU A 351 1.14 -16.18 -16.37
CA LEU A 351 0.10 -15.79 -15.41
C LEU A 351 -0.92 -14.84 -16.05
N LEU A 352 -0.45 -13.89 -16.85
CA LEU A 352 -1.27 -12.90 -17.51
C LEU A 352 -2.10 -13.54 -18.63
N GLU A 353 -1.49 -14.42 -19.42
CA GLU A 353 -2.21 -15.19 -20.44
C GLU A 353 -3.35 -16.01 -19.83
N LYS A 354 -3.06 -16.76 -18.76
CA LYS A 354 -4.09 -17.54 -18.04
C LYS A 354 -5.18 -16.65 -17.43
N LEU A 355 -4.88 -15.41 -17.06
CA LEU A 355 -5.88 -14.46 -16.60
C LEU A 355 -6.79 -14.03 -17.76
N ASN A 356 -6.20 -13.65 -18.90
CA ASN A 356 -6.94 -13.20 -20.08
C ASN A 356 -7.91 -14.28 -20.58
N VAL A 357 -7.44 -15.52 -20.76
CA VAL A 357 -8.27 -16.66 -21.14
C VAL A 357 -9.44 -16.82 -20.16
N ARG A 358 -9.17 -16.75 -18.85
CA ARG A 358 -10.21 -16.89 -17.83
C ARG A 358 -11.25 -15.77 -17.88
N VAL A 359 -10.83 -14.55 -18.20
CA VAL A 359 -11.74 -13.39 -18.33
C VAL A 359 -12.61 -13.52 -19.57
N GLU A 360 -12.05 -13.97 -20.69
CA GLU A 360 -12.77 -14.25 -21.93
C GLU A 360 -13.82 -15.34 -21.73
N GLU A 361 -13.46 -16.48 -21.12
CA GLU A 361 -14.40 -17.55 -20.76
C GLU A 361 -15.57 -17.04 -19.90
N ILE A 362 -15.31 -16.13 -18.96
CA ILE A 362 -16.36 -15.52 -18.13
C ILE A 362 -17.26 -14.61 -18.97
N GLY A 363 -16.68 -13.90 -19.93
CA GLY A 363 -17.40 -13.07 -20.90
C GLY A 363 -18.39 -13.89 -21.71
N GLU A 364 -17.90 -14.98 -22.34
CA GLU A 364 -18.68 -15.86 -23.20
C GLU A 364 -19.75 -16.64 -22.42
N LYS A 365 -19.40 -17.20 -21.27
CA LYS A 365 -20.32 -18.04 -20.48
C LYS A 365 -21.45 -17.24 -19.81
N TYR A 366 -21.25 -15.94 -19.60
CA TYR A 366 -22.19 -15.09 -18.88
C TYR A 366 -22.56 -13.83 -19.65
N THR A 367 -22.82 -13.97 -20.95
CA THR A 367 -23.26 -12.89 -21.85
C THR A 367 -24.51 -12.20 -21.31
N SER A 368 -25.50 -12.98 -20.86
CA SER A 368 -26.76 -12.45 -20.33
C SER A 368 -26.75 -12.29 -18.81
N PRO A 369 -27.43 -11.26 -18.27
CA PRO A 369 -27.64 -11.14 -16.83
C PRO A 369 -28.37 -12.38 -16.28
N PRO A 370 -28.01 -12.86 -15.07
CA PRO A 370 -28.78 -13.91 -14.43
C PRO A 370 -30.21 -13.43 -14.20
N GLU A 371 -31.18 -14.28 -14.48
CA GLU A 371 -32.59 -14.01 -14.19
C GLU A 371 -32.73 -13.70 -12.70
N ARG A 372 -33.31 -12.53 -12.40
CA ARG A 372 -33.58 -12.18 -11.01
C ARG A 372 -34.71 -13.08 -10.54
N PRO A 373 -34.55 -13.87 -9.46
CA PRO A 373 -35.69 -14.53 -8.87
C PRO A 373 -36.74 -13.48 -8.54
N GLU A 374 -37.99 -13.71 -8.96
CA GLU A 374 -39.09 -12.82 -8.63
C GLU A 374 -39.10 -12.63 -7.11
N ARG A 375 -39.03 -11.37 -6.68
CA ARG A 375 -39.17 -11.08 -5.25
C ARG A 375 -40.55 -11.63 -4.85
N PRO A 376 -40.66 -12.45 -3.79
CA PRO A 376 -41.95 -12.89 -3.30
C PRO A 376 -42.82 -11.65 -3.11
N GLN A 377 -43.94 -11.57 -3.83
CA GLN A 377 -44.93 -10.54 -3.59
C GLN A 377 -45.39 -10.76 -2.16
N ILE A 378 -45.02 -9.86 -1.25
CA ILE A 378 -45.56 -9.86 0.11
C ILE A 378 -47.04 -9.52 -0.05
N HIS A 379 -47.89 -10.54 -0.18
CA HIS A 379 -49.32 -10.38 -0.01
C HIS A 379 -49.52 -9.92 1.44
N HIS A 380 -49.73 -8.62 1.63
CA HIS A 380 -50.31 -8.11 2.85
C HIS A 380 -51.73 -8.70 2.97
N LYS A 381 -51.83 -9.88 3.60
CA LYS A 381 -53.11 -10.38 4.08
C LYS A 381 -53.63 -9.37 5.10
N GLY A 382 -54.81 -8.83 4.83
CA GLY A 382 -55.48 -7.83 5.66
C GLY A 382 -55.49 -8.24 7.13
N GLY A 383 -54.90 -7.36 7.95
CA GLY A 383 -54.86 -7.51 9.40
C GLY A 383 -55.11 -6.14 10.03
N LYS A 384 -56.35 -5.99 10.53
CA LYS A 384 -56.94 -4.96 11.38
C LYS A 384 -56.06 -3.76 11.80
N GLN A 385 -56.61 -2.57 11.54
CA GLN A 385 -56.31 -1.33 12.25
C GLN A 385 -56.09 -1.57 13.75
N LYS A 386 -54.90 -1.22 14.24
CA LYS A 386 -54.73 -0.77 15.62
C LYS A 386 -54.22 0.66 15.58
N ASP A 387 -55.12 1.57 15.95
CA ASP A 387 -54.80 2.94 16.32
C ASP A 387 -53.70 2.96 17.38
N SER A 388 -52.60 3.64 17.06
CA SER A 388 -51.79 4.31 18.09
C SER A 388 -51.42 5.70 17.57
N LYS A 389 -52.19 6.68 18.05
CA LYS A 389 -51.94 8.11 17.89
C LYS A 389 -50.70 8.52 18.71
N GLN A 390 -49.97 9.49 18.14
CA GLN A 390 -49.12 10.51 18.80
C GLN A 390 -47.79 10.02 19.41
N LYS A 391 -46.61 10.66 19.26
CA LYS A 391 -46.08 11.94 18.75
C LYS A 391 -44.62 11.61 18.35
N GLY A 392 -43.93 12.11 17.33
CA GLY A 392 -43.92 13.39 16.65
C GLY A 392 -42.49 13.97 16.71
N LYS A 393 -41.73 13.97 15.59
CA LYS A 393 -40.80 15.06 15.23
C LYS A 393 -40.41 14.98 13.75
N LYS A 394 -40.99 15.91 12.98
CA LYS A 394 -40.68 16.24 11.60
C LYS A 394 -39.29 16.91 11.55
N SER A 395 -38.43 16.50 10.63
CA SER A 395 -37.49 17.40 9.98
C SER A 395 -37.66 17.29 8.46
N LYS A 396 -37.63 18.46 7.82
CA LYS A 396 -38.08 18.75 6.46
C LYS A 396 -36.96 18.46 5.46
N THR A 397 -37.29 17.87 4.32
CA THR A 397 -36.69 18.22 3.02
C THR A 397 -37.59 17.77 1.87
N LYS A 398 -38.48 18.67 1.44
CA LYS A 398 -39.07 18.67 0.09
C LYS A 398 -38.92 20.08 -0.46
N HIS A 399 -37.94 20.27 -1.34
CA HIS A 399 -37.96 21.33 -2.35
C HIS A 399 -37.23 20.82 -3.60
N SER A 400 -38.00 20.25 -4.53
CA SER A 400 -37.67 20.17 -5.94
C SER A 400 -38.97 20.03 -6.70
N LYS A 401 -39.07 20.76 -7.81
CA LYS A 401 -40.20 20.90 -8.76
C LYS A 401 -41.15 22.08 -8.49
N ARG A 402 -40.67 23.27 -8.85
CA ARG A 402 -41.51 24.32 -9.44
C ARG A 402 -40.68 25.15 -10.43
N LYS A 403 -40.76 24.80 -11.72
CA LYS A 403 -40.66 25.75 -12.84
C LYS A 403 -41.48 25.18 -13.99
N GLY A 404 -42.61 25.82 -14.25
CA GLY A 404 -43.54 25.45 -15.29
C GLY A 404 -44.74 26.38 -15.27
N LYS A 405 -44.65 27.43 -16.11
CA LYS A 405 -45.72 28.32 -16.57
C LYS A 405 -46.28 29.33 -15.56
N ARG A 406 -45.95 30.60 -15.79
CA ARG A 406 -46.95 31.68 -15.82
C ARG A 406 -46.44 32.84 -16.68
N LYS A 407 -47.04 32.95 -17.86
CA LYS A 407 -47.08 34.14 -18.71
C LYS A 407 -48.48 34.74 -18.51
N ILE A 408 -48.54 36.08 -18.45
CA ILE A 408 -49.68 36.97 -18.76
C ILE A 408 -50.77 37.10 -17.68
N ALA A 409 -50.87 38.28 -17.06
CA ALA A 409 -51.92 39.28 -17.33
C ALA A 409 -51.97 40.38 -16.23
N ARG A 410 -51.80 41.63 -16.69
CA ARG A 410 -52.43 42.90 -16.29
C ARG A 410 -53.04 43.07 -14.88
N GLY A 411 -52.71 44.22 -14.29
CA GLY A 411 -53.33 44.84 -13.12
C GLY A 411 -52.41 45.95 -12.65
#